data_AF-A0A3C0FTA8-F1
#
_entry.id   AF-A0A3C0FTA8-F1
#
_cell.length_a   1.000
_cell.length_b   1.000
_cell.length_c   1.000
_cell.angle_alpha   90.00
_cell.angle_beta   90.00
_cell.angle_gamma   90.00
#
_symmetry.space_group_name_H-M   'P 1'
#
loop_
_entity.id
_entity.type
_entity.pdbx_description
1 polymer ?
#
loop_
_entity_poly.entity_id
_entity_poly.type
_entity_poly.pdbx_seq_one_letter_code
_entity_poly.pdbx_strand_id
1 'polypeptide(L)'
;VIAVDALGVSGGYSPIVHLACHRGGKPVWSDAHVGFMPPENTDGMTPCGAVAGKAGVAACFAAGGVAAVKALAELGVMGEAASLPGVEQTEQKVDHIQPVWRVASSKGKAFVDFQNDVAASDITLAMREGYDHVELAKRYTTNGMATDQGKTSNVNAIGILAENKGVSPGEIGTTTFRPFYTPVSFGALVGASKGMDFQPVRKSPLHGWAERNGAKFVETGLWYRSSWFPKDGDAFWRDSVDREVNTVRTKVGICDVSTLGKIEIFGADAAEFLNRVYCNAFLKLPVGKARYGIMLREDGFVYDDGTTSCLGENHYFMTTTTALAAGV
;
A
#
# COMPACT_ATOMS: atom_id res chain seq x y z
N VAL A 1 -15.37 -36.23 -36.49
CA VAL A 1 -14.20 -35.94 -35.64
C VAL A 1 -13.06 -35.56 -36.57
N ILE A 2 -12.42 -34.41 -36.37
CA ILE A 2 -11.23 -34.00 -37.14
C ILE A 2 -10.02 -34.35 -36.27
N ALA A 3 -9.08 -35.14 -36.80
CA ALA A 3 -7.86 -35.48 -36.08
C ALA A 3 -6.88 -34.30 -36.16
N VAL A 4 -6.48 -33.77 -35.01
CA VAL A 4 -5.53 -32.67 -34.86
C VAL A 4 -4.66 -32.90 -33.63
N ASP A 5 -3.45 -32.34 -33.63
CA ASP A 5 -2.52 -32.30 -32.50
C ASP A 5 -2.55 -30.97 -31.74
N ALA A 6 -3.06 -29.91 -32.39
CA ALA A 6 -3.27 -28.59 -31.80
C ALA A 6 -4.59 -27.95 -32.27
N LEU A 7 -5.13 -27.06 -31.44
CA LEU A 7 -6.31 -26.27 -31.75
C LEU A 7 -6.03 -24.79 -31.44
N GLY A 8 -5.95 -23.96 -32.47
CA GLY A 8 -5.92 -22.51 -32.32
C GLY A 8 -7.31 -21.99 -31.97
N VAL A 9 -7.46 -21.40 -30.78
CA VAL A 9 -8.74 -20.86 -30.31
C VAL A 9 -8.68 -19.34 -30.33
N SER A 10 -9.61 -18.71 -31.05
CA SER A 10 -9.82 -17.26 -31.06
C SER A 10 -11.25 -16.95 -30.65
N GLY A 11 -11.45 -16.64 -29.37
CA GLY A 11 -12.76 -16.29 -28.80
C GLY A 11 -13.05 -14.79 -28.79
N GLY A 12 -12.23 -13.99 -29.48
CA GLY A 12 -12.25 -12.53 -29.39
C GLY A 12 -11.18 -11.97 -28.45
N TYR A 13 -11.30 -10.67 -28.13
CA TYR A 13 -10.31 -9.93 -27.36
C TYR A 13 -10.95 -9.21 -26.18
N SER A 14 -10.29 -9.24 -25.03
CA SER A 14 -10.67 -8.43 -23.86
C SER A 14 -9.69 -7.27 -23.69
N PRO A 15 -10.13 -6.01 -23.84
CA PRO A 15 -9.29 -4.84 -23.59
C PRO A 15 -8.69 -4.86 -22.18
N ILE A 16 -7.38 -4.56 -22.07
CA ILE A 16 -6.68 -4.54 -20.78
C ILE A 16 -6.95 -3.20 -20.07
N VAL A 17 -8.13 -3.09 -19.46
CA VAL A 17 -8.62 -1.86 -18.82
C VAL A 17 -8.14 -1.66 -17.37
N HIS A 18 -7.43 -2.64 -16.81
CA HIS A 18 -7.06 -2.75 -15.39
C HIS A 18 -6.51 -1.44 -14.80
N LEU A 19 -5.51 -0.82 -15.44
CA LEU A 19 -4.88 0.41 -14.92
C LEU A 19 -5.85 1.59 -14.90
N ALA A 20 -6.70 1.74 -15.92
CA ALA A 20 -7.72 2.78 -15.93
C ALA A 20 -8.76 2.54 -14.82
N CYS A 21 -9.13 1.28 -14.58
CA CYS A 21 -10.06 0.91 -13.51
C CYS A 21 -9.47 1.06 -12.10
N HIS A 22 -8.14 0.94 -11.93
CA HIS A 22 -7.48 1.19 -10.64
C HIS A 22 -7.65 2.64 -10.15
N ARG A 23 -7.99 3.57 -11.06
CA ARG A 23 -8.24 4.98 -10.74
C ARG A 23 -9.71 5.28 -10.39
N GLY A 24 -10.51 4.23 -10.13
CA GLY A 24 -11.91 4.35 -9.69
C GLY A 24 -12.95 4.41 -10.82
N GLY A 25 -12.51 4.52 -12.08
CA GLY A 25 -13.40 4.39 -13.23
C GLY A 25 -13.93 2.97 -13.40
N LYS A 26 -15.19 2.82 -13.82
CA LYS A 26 -15.79 1.53 -14.16
C LYS A 26 -15.71 1.28 -15.66
N PRO A 27 -15.35 0.07 -16.12
CA PRO A 27 -15.31 -0.20 -17.54
C PRO A 27 -16.73 -0.23 -18.13
N VAL A 28 -16.84 0.04 -19.42
CA VAL A 28 -18.12 0.15 -20.14
C VAL A 28 -18.24 -0.99 -21.14
N TRP A 29 -19.35 -1.73 -21.11
CA TRP A 29 -19.58 -2.79 -22.09
C TRP A 29 -19.81 -2.21 -23.50
N SER A 30 -19.24 -2.85 -24.52
CA SER A 30 -19.44 -2.48 -25.93
C SER A 30 -19.85 -3.70 -26.74
N ASP A 31 -21.08 -3.72 -27.27
CA ASP A 31 -21.54 -4.80 -28.15
C ASP A 31 -20.73 -4.89 -29.44
N ALA A 32 -20.29 -3.76 -30.00
CA ALA A 32 -19.46 -3.73 -31.20
C ALA A 32 -18.10 -4.44 -31.04
N HIS A 33 -17.55 -4.47 -29.81
CA HIS A 33 -16.26 -5.07 -29.50
C HIS A 33 -16.40 -6.39 -28.72
N VAL A 34 -17.64 -6.73 -28.30
CA VAL A 34 -17.95 -7.87 -27.42
C VAL A 34 -17.03 -7.90 -26.20
N GLY A 35 -16.85 -6.74 -25.57
CA GLY A 35 -15.87 -6.58 -24.50
C GLY A 35 -16.08 -5.33 -23.64
N PHE A 36 -15.44 -5.33 -22.48
CA PHE A 36 -15.40 -4.20 -21.56
C PHE A 36 -14.32 -3.20 -21.99
N MET A 37 -14.75 -2.02 -22.39
CA MET A 37 -13.93 -0.89 -22.80
C MET A 37 -13.49 -0.04 -21.60
N PRO A 38 -12.44 0.80 -21.74
CA PRO A 38 -11.98 1.70 -20.70
C PRO A 38 -13.13 2.56 -20.13
N PRO A 39 -13.04 2.94 -18.85
CA PRO A 39 -13.96 3.92 -18.27
C PRO A 39 -13.98 5.23 -19.08
N GLU A 40 -15.12 5.93 -19.09
CA GLU A 40 -15.20 7.25 -19.72
C GLU A 40 -14.27 8.27 -19.04
N ASN A 41 -14.21 8.23 -17.70
CA ASN A 41 -13.25 8.99 -16.92
C ASN A 41 -12.10 8.09 -16.49
N THR A 42 -10.91 8.37 -17.02
CA THR A 42 -9.68 7.64 -16.70
C THR A 42 -8.68 8.47 -15.92
N ASP A 43 -9.11 9.64 -15.40
CA ASP A 43 -8.35 10.51 -14.50
C ASP A 43 -6.91 10.78 -14.99
N GLY A 44 -6.75 11.51 -16.10
CA GLY A 44 -5.40 11.83 -16.62
C GLY A 44 -4.67 10.66 -17.29
N MET A 45 -5.35 9.58 -17.65
CA MET A 45 -4.88 8.61 -18.64
C MET A 45 -5.55 8.86 -19.99
N THR A 46 -4.90 8.46 -21.09
CA THR A 46 -5.52 8.45 -22.43
C THR A 46 -5.40 7.04 -23.02
N PRO A 47 -6.47 6.23 -22.99
CA PRO A 47 -6.47 4.92 -23.63
C PRO A 47 -6.27 5.08 -25.14
N CYS A 48 -5.30 4.36 -25.72
CA CYS A 48 -5.03 4.37 -27.16
C CYS A 48 -4.62 2.97 -27.64
N GLY A 49 -4.89 2.67 -28.92
CA GLY A 49 -4.66 1.34 -29.48
C GLY A 49 -5.80 0.36 -29.20
N ALA A 50 -5.47 -0.94 -29.14
CA ALA A 50 -6.44 -2.02 -28.98
C ALA A 50 -7.28 -1.90 -27.71
N VAL A 51 -6.71 -1.34 -26.63
CA VAL A 51 -7.46 -1.08 -25.38
C VAL A 51 -8.62 -0.10 -25.60
N ALA A 52 -8.53 0.78 -26.60
CA ALA A 52 -9.58 1.72 -27.02
C ALA A 52 -10.41 1.18 -28.20
N GLY A 53 -10.32 -0.13 -28.50
CA GLY A 53 -11.11 -0.77 -29.55
C GLY A 53 -10.54 -0.60 -30.96
N LYS A 54 -9.31 -0.09 -31.12
CA LYS A 54 -8.69 0.03 -32.45
C LYS A 54 -8.26 -1.34 -32.95
N ALA A 55 -8.73 -1.71 -34.14
CA ALA A 55 -8.36 -2.94 -34.81
C ALA A 55 -7.19 -2.72 -35.77
N GLY A 56 -6.22 -3.62 -35.74
CA GLY A 56 -5.05 -3.58 -36.60
C GLY A 56 -3.96 -2.63 -36.15
N VAL A 57 -2.76 -2.89 -36.67
CA VAL A 57 -1.52 -2.21 -36.28
C VAL A 57 -1.54 -0.73 -36.66
N ALA A 58 -1.94 -0.40 -37.90
CA ALA A 58 -2.04 0.97 -38.39
C ALA A 58 -2.96 1.86 -37.54
N ALA A 59 -4.18 1.39 -37.25
CA ALA A 59 -5.14 2.15 -36.44
C ALA A 59 -4.64 2.34 -34.99
N CYS A 60 -3.96 1.34 -34.43
CA CYS A 60 -3.36 1.46 -33.11
C CYS A 60 -2.27 2.52 -33.05
N PHE A 61 -1.37 2.53 -34.04
CA PHE A 61 -0.30 3.52 -34.12
C PHE A 61 -0.83 4.93 -34.35
N ALA A 62 -1.80 5.10 -35.26
CA ALA A 62 -2.43 6.40 -35.48
C ALA A 62 -3.09 6.93 -34.19
N ALA A 63 -3.81 6.08 -33.45
CA ALA A 63 -4.39 6.45 -32.17
C ALA A 63 -3.34 6.82 -31.12
N GLY A 64 -2.21 6.10 -31.08
CA GLY A 64 -1.07 6.41 -30.21
C GLY A 64 -0.44 7.77 -30.54
N GLY A 65 -0.25 8.08 -31.82
CA GLY A 65 0.27 9.37 -32.27
C GLY A 65 -0.60 10.55 -31.84
N VAL A 66 -1.92 10.43 -32.03
CA VAL A 66 -2.88 11.44 -31.57
C VAL A 66 -2.84 11.62 -30.05
N ALA A 67 -2.82 10.51 -29.29
CA ALA A 67 -2.75 10.56 -27.83
C ALA A 67 -1.43 11.18 -27.34
N ALA A 68 -0.30 10.89 -27.99
CA ALA A 68 1.00 11.45 -27.66
C ALA A 68 1.06 12.96 -27.90
N VAL A 69 0.55 13.44 -29.05
CA VAL A 69 0.49 14.89 -29.34
C VAL A 69 -0.35 15.62 -28.31
N LYS A 70 -1.50 15.04 -27.92
CA LYS A 70 -2.34 15.60 -26.85
C LYS A 70 -1.58 15.68 -25.51
N ALA A 71 -0.91 14.59 -25.12
CA ALA A 71 -0.14 14.56 -23.87
C ALA A 71 1.03 15.57 -23.88
N LEU A 72 1.72 15.74 -25.02
CA LEU A 72 2.77 16.75 -25.17
C LEU A 72 2.20 18.16 -25.02
N ALA A 73 1.06 18.46 -25.64
CA ALA A 73 0.40 19.75 -25.52
C ALA A 73 0.02 20.09 -24.07
N GLU A 74 -0.48 19.10 -23.30
CA GLU A 74 -0.78 19.25 -21.86
C GLU A 74 0.48 19.54 -21.02
N LEU A 75 1.65 19.09 -21.47
CA LEU A 75 2.96 19.40 -20.87
C LEU A 75 3.58 20.71 -21.38
N GLY A 76 2.90 21.44 -22.28
CA GLY A 76 3.44 22.65 -22.90
C GLY A 76 4.55 22.38 -23.93
N VAL A 77 4.64 21.14 -24.42
CA VAL A 77 5.62 20.73 -25.43
C VAL A 77 4.92 20.63 -26.79
N MET A 78 5.45 21.31 -27.80
CA MET A 78 4.98 21.15 -29.17
C MET A 78 5.48 19.82 -29.74
N GLY A 79 4.58 19.05 -30.34
CA GLY A 79 4.90 17.80 -31.01
C GLY A 79 3.91 17.48 -32.11
N GLU A 80 4.34 16.65 -33.05
CA GLU A 80 3.53 16.12 -34.14
C GLU A 80 3.52 14.59 -34.10
N ALA A 81 2.50 13.98 -34.72
CA ALA A 81 2.43 12.54 -34.80
C ALA A 81 3.57 12.01 -35.67
N ALA A 82 4.33 11.04 -35.16
CA ALA A 82 5.43 10.44 -35.89
C ALA A 82 4.94 9.74 -37.17
N SER A 83 5.68 9.92 -38.27
CA SER A 83 5.50 9.12 -39.48
C SER A 83 6.07 7.71 -39.27
N LEU A 84 5.32 6.69 -39.68
CA LEU A 84 5.68 5.28 -39.45
C LEU A 84 5.76 4.52 -40.79
N PRO A 85 6.81 4.76 -41.60
CA PRO A 85 6.91 4.26 -42.98
C PRO A 85 7.06 2.73 -43.11
N GLY A 86 7.24 1.99 -42.00
CA GLY A 86 7.31 0.53 -41.98
C GLY A 86 6.04 -0.18 -41.50
N VAL A 87 4.98 0.57 -41.18
CA VAL A 87 3.71 0.00 -40.72
C VAL A 87 2.79 -0.20 -41.92
N GLU A 88 2.45 -1.45 -42.19
CA GLU A 88 1.46 -1.80 -43.20
C GLU A 88 0.14 -1.08 -42.89
N GLN A 89 -0.31 -0.24 -43.82
CA GLN A 89 -1.50 0.60 -43.68
C GLN A 89 -2.79 -0.12 -44.08
N THR A 90 -2.79 -1.46 -44.00
CA THR A 90 -3.96 -2.25 -44.35
C THR A 90 -5.05 -2.03 -43.31
N GLU A 91 -6.18 -1.47 -43.74
CA GLU A 91 -7.37 -1.36 -42.89
C GLU A 91 -7.86 -2.77 -42.53
N GLN A 92 -7.68 -3.15 -41.26
CA GLN A 92 -8.35 -4.32 -40.72
C GLN A 92 -9.73 -3.91 -40.23
N LYS A 93 -10.77 -4.30 -40.96
CA LYS A 93 -12.14 -4.16 -40.51
C LYS A 93 -12.52 -5.43 -39.74
N VAL A 94 -12.98 -5.22 -38.51
CA VAL A 94 -13.66 -6.26 -37.75
C VAL A 94 -15.14 -6.07 -38.03
N ASP A 95 -15.66 -6.80 -39.01
CA ASP A 95 -17.03 -6.59 -39.49
C ASP A 95 -18.07 -7.08 -38.46
N HIS A 96 -17.79 -8.19 -37.78
CA HIS A 96 -18.66 -8.76 -36.76
C HIS A 96 -17.93 -9.76 -35.86
N ILE A 97 -18.07 -9.61 -34.54
CA ILE A 97 -17.65 -10.61 -33.55
C ILE A 97 -18.91 -11.29 -33.03
N GLN A 98 -19.02 -12.61 -33.21
CA GLN A 98 -20.13 -13.37 -32.64
C GLN A 98 -19.81 -13.75 -31.19
N PRO A 99 -20.56 -13.27 -30.18
CA PRO A 99 -20.38 -13.74 -28.80
C PRO A 99 -20.78 -15.22 -28.69
N VAL A 100 -19.86 -16.05 -28.21
CA VAL A 100 -20.12 -17.46 -27.90
C VAL A 100 -19.67 -17.73 -26.47
N TRP A 101 -20.60 -17.55 -25.51
CA TRP A 101 -20.31 -17.75 -24.08
C TRP A 101 -20.34 -19.23 -23.68
N ARG A 102 -21.15 -20.03 -24.38
CA ARG A 102 -21.25 -21.47 -24.17
C ARG A 102 -21.59 -22.18 -25.48
N VAL A 103 -20.96 -23.35 -25.69
CA VAL A 103 -21.32 -24.25 -26.80
C VAL A 103 -22.33 -25.28 -26.28
N ALA A 104 -23.62 -25.03 -26.50
CA ALA A 104 -24.72 -25.82 -25.94
C ALA A 104 -24.70 -27.31 -26.31
N SER A 105 -24.09 -27.67 -27.45
CA SER A 105 -23.96 -29.07 -27.88
C SER A 105 -22.83 -29.84 -27.18
N SER A 106 -22.00 -29.17 -26.39
CA SER A 106 -20.89 -29.81 -25.69
C SER A 106 -21.40 -30.73 -24.57
N LYS A 107 -20.93 -31.98 -24.58
CA LYS A 107 -21.21 -32.98 -23.53
C LYS A 107 -20.05 -33.16 -22.55
N GLY A 108 -18.90 -32.54 -22.83
CA GLY A 108 -17.69 -32.60 -22.00
C GLY A 108 -17.61 -31.47 -20.98
N LYS A 109 -16.55 -31.48 -20.15
CA LYS A 109 -16.24 -30.35 -19.26
C LYS A 109 -15.90 -29.11 -20.10
N ALA A 110 -16.59 -28.00 -19.85
CA ALA A 110 -16.32 -26.71 -20.47
C ALA A 110 -15.66 -25.79 -19.44
N PHE A 111 -14.33 -25.75 -19.45
CA PHE A 111 -13.55 -24.93 -18.51
C PHE A 111 -13.67 -23.44 -18.84
N VAL A 112 -13.79 -22.64 -17.79
CA VAL A 112 -13.82 -21.17 -17.82
C VAL A 112 -12.57 -20.60 -17.16
N ASP A 113 -12.18 -21.16 -16.01
CA ASP A 113 -10.91 -20.90 -15.35
C ASP A 113 -10.06 -22.16 -15.32
N PHE A 114 -8.97 -22.16 -16.08
CA PHE A 114 -8.09 -23.33 -16.17
C PHE A 114 -7.22 -23.52 -14.93
N GLN A 115 -6.86 -22.45 -14.22
CA GLN A 115 -5.93 -22.57 -13.09
C GLN A 115 -6.65 -23.06 -11.84
N ASN A 116 -7.92 -22.70 -11.67
CA ASN A 116 -8.77 -23.13 -10.56
C ASN A 116 -9.75 -24.25 -10.92
N ASP A 117 -9.64 -24.86 -12.11
CA ASP A 117 -10.51 -25.94 -12.60
C ASP A 117 -12.02 -25.58 -12.61
N VAL A 118 -12.36 -24.30 -12.80
CA VAL A 118 -13.76 -23.86 -12.83
C VAL A 118 -14.38 -24.13 -14.18
N ALA A 119 -15.50 -24.84 -14.21
CA ALA A 119 -16.29 -25.11 -15.41
C ALA A 119 -17.55 -24.23 -15.49
N ALA A 120 -18.12 -24.13 -16.70
CA ALA A 120 -19.38 -23.42 -16.95
C ALA A 120 -20.56 -23.98 -16.12
N SER A 121 -20.50 -25.28 -15.78
CA SER A 121 -21.46 -25.93 -14.87
C SER A 121 -21.40 -25.36 -13.46
N ASP A 122 -20.22 -24.98 -12.97
CA ASP A 122 -20.04 -24.46 -11.61
C ASP A 122 -20.59 -23.04 -11.49
N ILE A 123 -20.43 -22.23 -12.55
CA ILE A 123 -21.06 -20.89 -12.65
C ILE A 123 -22.59 -21.02 -12.69
N THR A 124 -23.10 -21.98 -13.46
CA THR A 124 -24.55 -22.25 -13.52
C THR A 124 -25.08 -22.76 -12.18
N LEU A 125 -24.31 -23.59 -11.47
CA LEU A 125 -24.63 -24.07 -10.12
C LEU A 125 -24.68 -22.91 -9.12
N ALA A 126 -23.69 -22.03 -9.13
CA ALA A 126 -23.64 -20.85 -8.27
C ALA A 126 -24.91 -19.99 -8.42
N MET A 127 -25.36 -19.75 -9.66
CA MET A 127 -26.61 -19.02 -9.92
C MET A 127 -27.84 -19.76 -9.38
N ARG A 128 -27.92 -21.07 -9.58
CA ARG A 128 -29.03 -21.90 -9.08
C ARG A 128 -29.13 -21.85 -7.55
N GLU A 129 -28.00 -21.70 -6.87
CA GLU A 129 -27.92 -21.58 -5.41
C GLU A 129 -28.07 -20.12 -4.91
N GLY A 130 -28.36 -19.17 -5.79
CA GLY A 130 -28.63 -17.77 -5.44
C GLY A 130 -27.41 -16.85 -5.41
N TYR A 131 -26.24 -17.32 -5.83
CA TYR A 131 -25.03 -16.49 -5.99
C TYR A 131 -25.02 -15.82 -7.37
N ASP A 132 -26.05 -15.04 -7.66
CA ASP A 132 -26.33 -14.52 -9.00
C ASP A 132 -25.67 -13.15 -9.27
N HIS A 133 -25.07 -12.52 -8.26
CA HIS A 133 -24.22 -11.34 -8.39
C HIS A 133 -22.78 -11.74 -8.74
N VAL A 134 -22.11 -11.02 -9.65
CA VAL A 134 -20.77 -11.38 -10.16
C VAL A 134 -19.71 -11.59 -9.06
N GLU A 135 -19.71 -10.74 -8.02
CA GLU A 135 -18.81 -10.88 -6.87
C GLU A 135 -19.12 -12.11 -5.99
N LEU A 136 -20.38 -12.56 -5.95
CA LEU A 136 -20.80 -13.75 -5.21
C LEU A 136 -20.44 -15.01 -6.00
N ALA A 137 -20.76 -15.05 -7.31
CA ALA A 137 -20.40 -16.13 -8.21
C ALA A 137 -18.88 -16.37 -8.23
N LYS A 138 -18.08 -15.29 -8.26
CA LYS A 138 -16.61 -15.35 -8.13
C LYS A 138 -16.17 -16.05 -6.84
N ARG A 139 -16.72 -15.66 -5.69
CA ARG A 139 -16.33 -16.22 -4.37
C ARG A 139 -16.77 -17.67 -4.21
N TYR A 140 -17.94 -18.01 -4.72
CA TYR A 140 -18.48 -19.36 -4.68
C TYR A 140 -17.65 -20.32 -5.55
N THR A 141 -17.35 -19.92 -6.78
CA THR A 141 -16.67 -20.78 -7.76
C THR A 141 -15.16 -20.71 -7.71
N THR A 142 -14.59 -19.68 -7.07
CA THR A 142 -13.17 -19.29 -7.14
C THR A 142 -12.69 -18.80 -8.52
N ASN A 143 -13.60 -18.54 -9.46
CA ASN A 143 -13.26 -18.02 -10.79
C ASN A 143 -12.48 -16.69 -10.72
N GLY A 144 -11.35 -16.61 -11.42
CA GLY A 144 -10.53 -15.41 -11.52
C GLY A 144 -9.78 -15.04 -10.23
N MET A 145 -9.68 -15.97 -9.28
CA MET A 145 -8.93 -15.80 -8.04
C MET A 145 -7.52 -16.41 -8.08
N ALA A 146 -7.14 -17.01 -9.21
CA ALA A 146 -5.84 -17.63 -9.39
C ALA A 146 -4.72 -16.59 -9.62
N THR A 147 -3.50 -17.06 -9.90
CA THR A 147 -2.33 -16.16 -10.06
C THR A 147 -2.41 -15.28 -11.31
N ASP A 148 -3.20 -15.68 -12.30
CA ASP A 148 -3.48 -14.89 -13.50
C ASP A 148 -4.52 -13.78 -13.25
N GLN A 149 -5.22 -13.80 -12.11
CA GLN A 149 -6.32 -12.90 -11.73
C GLN A 149 -7.48 -12.89 -12.75
N GLY A 150 -7.73 -14.03 -13.39
CA GLY A 150 -8.86 -14.21 -14.30
C GLY A 150 -8.78 -13.42 -15.60
N LYS A 151 -7.56 -13.12 -16.07
CA LYS A 151 -7.31 -12.45 -17.36
C LYS A 151 -7.96 -13.17 -18.54
N THR A 152 -8.11 -14.48 -18.46
CA THR A 152 -8.77 -15.31 -19.50
C THR A 152 -10.15 -15.84 -19.07
N SER A 153 -10.52 -15.75 -17.80
CA SER A 153 -11.75 -16.37 -17.27
C SER A 153 -12.88 -15.38 -16.96
N ASN A 154 -12.57 -14.16 -16.49
CA ASN A 154 -13.58 -13.24 -15.96
C ASN A 154 -14.64 -12.83 -16.97
N VAL A 155 -14.25 -12.43 -18.19
CA VAL A 155 -15.22 -12.00 -19.22
C VAL A 155 -16.10 -13.17 -19.67
N ASN A 156 -15.53 -14.37 -19.79
CA ASN A 156 -16.28 -15.58 -20.11
C ASN A 156 -17.29 -15.93 -19.01
N ALA A 157 -16.88 -15.84 -17.73
CA ALA A 157 -17.76 -16.07 -16.60
C ALA A 157 -18.91 -15.05 -16.56
N ILE A 158 -18.62 -13.77 -16.80
CA ILE A 158 -19.63 -12.71 -16.91
C ILE A 158 -20.60 -13.00 -18.06
N GLY A 159 -20.08 -13.42 -19.22
CA GLY A 159 -20.90 -13.80 -20.37
C GLY A 159 -21.85 -14.97 -20.08
N ILE A 160 -21.38 -16.00 -19.37
CA ILE A 160 -22.22 -17.14 -18.95
C ILE A 160 -23.28 -16.70 -17.93
N LEU A 161 -22.93 -15.84 -16.96
CA LEU A 161 -23.89 -15.26 -16.02
C LEU A 161 -24.96 -14.44 -16.76
N ALA A 162 -24.54 -13.62 -17.73
CA ALA A 162 -25.41 -12.79 -18.55
C ALA A 162 -26.38 -13.64 -19.40
N GLU A 163 -25.87 -14.67 -20.09
CA GLU A 163 -26.66 -15.62 -20.87
C GLU A 163 -27.73 -16.31 -19.99
N ASN A 164 -27.34 -16.78 -18.81
CA ASN A 164 -28.25 -17.46 -17.89
C ASN A 164 -29.33 -16.51 -17.30
N LYS A 165 -29.04 -15.21 -17.16
CA LYS A 165 -29.99 -14.20 -16.69
C LYS A 165 -30.83 -13.58 -17.82
N GLY A 166 -30.43 -13.76 -19.08
CA GLY A 166 -31.07 -13.10 -20.23
C GLY A 166 -30.83 -11.60 -20.28
N VAL A 167 -29.69 -11.12 -19.79
CA VAL A 167 -29.29 -9.69 -19.75
C VAL A 167 -27.98 -9.47 -20.49
N SER A 168 -27.59 -8.21 -20.73
CA SER A 168 -26.29 -7.91 -21.31
C SER A 168 -25.14 -8.16 -20.31
N PRO A 169 -23.92 -8.50 -20.77
CA PRO A 169 -22.75 -8.56 -19.90
C PRO A 169 -22.48 -7.24 -19.15
N GLY A 170 -22.85 -6.09 -19.76
CA GLY A 170 -22.76 -4.78 -19.13
C GLY A 170 -23.62 -4.64 -17.85
N GLU A 171 -24.80 -5.27 -17.80
CA GLU A 171 -25.68 -5.26 -16.62
C GLU A 171 -25.15 -6.15 -15.49
N ILE A 172 -24.45 -7.23 -15.82
CA ILE A 172 -23.74 -8.05 -14.81
C ILE A 172 -22.58 -7.26 -14.20
N GLY A 173 -21.86 -6.51 -15.04
CA GLY A 173 -20.69 -5.74 -14.66
C GLY A 173 -19.46 -6.62 -14.37
N THR A 174 -18.35 -5.97 -14.07
CA THR A 174 -17.08 -6.63 -13.74
C THR A 174 -16.89 -6.74 -12.23
N THR A 175 -16.01 -7.66 -11.81
CA THR A 175 -15.48 -7.62 -10.44
C THR A 175 -14.47 -6.48 -10.29
N THR A 176 -14.13 -6.15 -9.04
CA THR A 176 -13.20 -5.05 -8.75
C THR A 176 -11.79 -5.33 -9.26
N PHE A 177 -11.21 -4.40 -10.02
CA PHE A 177 -9.80 -4.42 -10.42
C PHE A 177 -8.91 -3.92 -9.28
N ARG A 178 -7.83 -4.64 -8.97
CA ARG A 178 -6.93 -4.32 -7.85
C ARG A 178 -5.47 -4.35 -8.29
N PRO A 179 -4.63 -3.41 -7.81
CA PRO A 179 -3.19 -3.58 -7.87
C PRO A 179 -2.74 -4.84 -7.11
N PHE A 180 -1.68 -5.53 -7.53
CA PHE A 180 -0.88 -5.28 -8.73
C PHE A 180 -1.50 -5.93 -9.98
N TYR A 181 -1.28 -5.36 -11.18
CA TYR A 181 -1.76 -5.95 -12.45
C TYR A 181 -1.25 -7.39 -12.66
N THR A 182 0.01 -7.60 -12.29
CA THR A 182 0.67 -8.90 -12.20
C THR A 182 1.39 -8.99 -10.85
N PRO A 183 1.58 -10.19 -10.28
CA PRO A 183 2.27 -10.35 -9.00
C PRO A 183 3.64 -9.67 -8.96
N VAL A 184 3.94 -9.02 -7.82
CA VAL A 184 5.24 -8.42 -7.51
C VAL A 184 5.79 -9.13 -6.28
N SER A 185 7.09 -9.45 -6.29
CA SER A 185 7.71 -10.11 -5.13
C SER A 185 7.77 -9.16 -3.93
N PHE A 186 7.62 -9.69 -2.72
CA PHE A 186 7.72 -8.88 -1.50
C PHE A 186 9.09 -8.20 -1.38
N GLY A 187 10.17 -8.85 -1.83
CA GLY A 187 11.51 -8.26 -1.85
C GLY A 187 11.62 -7.00 -2.72
N ALA A 188 10.92 -6.95 -3.85
CA ALA A 188 10.88 -5.75 -4.70
C ALA A 188 10.11 -4.60 -4.03
N LEU A 189 9.06 -4.90 -3.25
CA LEU A 189 8.29 -3.90 -2.51
C LEU A 189 9.04 -3.33 -1.30
N VAL A 190 9.79 -4.18 -0.60
CA VAL A 190 10.60 -3.79 0.57
C VAL A 190 11.78 -2.91 0.15
N GLY A 191 12.34 -3.13 -1.05
CA GLY A 191 13.45 -2.35 -1.57
C GLY A 191 14.69 -2.40 -0.66
N ALA A 192 15.18 -1.23 -0.26
CA ALA A 192 16.35 -1.10 0.61
C ALA A 192 16.04 -1.25 2.11
N SER A 193 14.77 -1.26 2.52
CA SER A 193 14.36 -1.30 3.94
C SER A 193 14.50 -2.70 4.55
N LYS A 194 15.74 -3.17 4.73
CA LYS A 194 16.07 -4.50 5.24
C LYS A 194 17.22 -4.47 6.26
N GLY A 195 17.25 -5.43 7.17
CA GLY A 195 18.32 -5.54 8.17
C GLY A 195 18.43 -4.27 9.03
N MET A 196 19.64 -3.72 9.17
CA MET A 196 19.88 -2.48 9.92
C MET A 196 19.36 -1.22 9.21
N ASP A 197 19.01 -1.31 7.92
CA ASP A 197 18.44 -0.21 7.14
C ASP A 197 16.90 -0.23 7.14
N PHE A 198 16.28 -1.16 7.88
CA PHE A 198 14.82 -1.23 8.02
C PHE A 198 14.24 0.05 8.64
N GLN A 199 14.92 0.61 9.65
CA GLN A 199 14.55 1.86 10.30
C GLN A 199 15.79 2.62 10.78
N PRO A 200 15.75 3.96 10.88
CA PRO A 200 16.88 4.73 11.39
C PRO A 200 17.25 4.35 12.82
N VAL A 201 18.55 4.24 13.08
CA VAL A 201 19.08 4.03 14.44
C VAL A 201 19.72 5.31 14.95
N ARG A 202 19.20 5.84 16.06
CA ARG A 202 19.75 7.01 16.76
C ARG A 202 20.70 6.56 17.87
N LYS A 203 21.88 7.17 17.90
CA LYS A 203 22.97 6.87 18.84
C LYS A 203 23.33 8.13 19.61
N SER A 204 23.48 8.02 20.93
CA SER A 204 23.90 9.16 21.76
C SER A 204 25.37 9.50 21.50
N PRO A 205 25.83 10.72 21.87
CA PRO A 205 27.25 11.06 21.80
C PRO A 205 28.15 10.10 22.59
N LEU A 206 27.61 9.41 23.61
CA LEU A 206 28.34 8.44 24.43
C LEU A 206 28.23 6.99 23.93
N HIS A 207 27.47 6.73 22.86
CA HIS A 207 27.23 5.37 22.36
C HIS A 207 28.53 4.63 22.02
N GLY A 208 29.47 5.28 21.32
CA GLY A 208 30.76 4.66 21.00
C GLY A 208 31.63 4.39 22.22
N TRP A 209 31.53 5.20 23.28
CA TRP A 209 32.20 4.89 24.55
C TRP A 209 31.54 3.69 25.23
N ALA A 210 30.21 3.66 25.26
CA ALA A 210 29.45 2.57 25.88
C ALA A 210 29.76 1.22 25.20
N GLU A 211 29.77 1.19 23.87
CA GLU A 211 30.11 0.00 23.08
C GLU A 211 31.51 -0.53 23.40
N ARG A 212 32.52 0.34 23.43
CA ARG A 212 33.90 -0.05 23.80
C ARG A 212 34.03 -0.57 25.24
N ASN A 213 33.12 -0.19 26.12
CA ASN A 213 33.06 -0.67 27.51
C ASN A 213 32.08 -1.84 27.69
N GLY A 214 31.69 -2.50 26.59
CA GLY A 214 30.91 -3.74 26.63
C GLY A 214 29.43 -3.55 26.89
N ALA A 215 28.89 -2.33 26.76
CA ALA A 215 27.47 -2.06 26.99
C ALA A 215 26.58 -3.01 26.19
N LYS A 216 25.52 -3.49 26.84
CA LYS A 216 24.39 -4.14 26.17
C LYS A 216 23.33 -3.08 25.90
N PHE A 217 22.85 -3.02 24.66
CA PHE A 217 21.93 -1.99 24.21
C PHE A 217 20.48 -2.49 24.20
N VAL A 218 19.55 -1.57 24.45
CA VAL A 218 18.11 -1.76 24.31
C VAL A 218 17.55 -0.73 23.33
N GLU A 219 16.55 -1.14 22.56
CA GLU A 219 15.81 -0.25 21.66
C GLU A 219 14.76 0.54 22.46
N THR A 220 14.79 1.87 22.35
CA THR A 220 13.78 2.76 22.95
C THR A 220 13.29 3.72 21.87
N GLY A 221 12.22 3.32 21.17
CA GLY A 221 11.88 3.91 19.89
C GLY A 221 13.04 3.73 18.91
N LEU A 222 13.47 4.79 18.25
CA LEU A 222 14.62 4.76 17.35
C LEU A 222 15.99 4.81 18.06
N TRP A 223 16.04 4.98 19.38
CA TRP A 223 17.31 5.10 20.12
C TRP A 223 17.86 3.76 20.58
N TYR A 224 19.17 3.57 20.42
CA TYR A 224 19.92 2.50 21.06
C TYR A 224 20.55 3.01 22.35
N ARG A 225 19.95 2.63 23.49
CA ARG A 225 20.37 3.05 24.83
C ARG A 225 21.18 1.97 25.51
N SER A 226 22.23 2.35 26.24
CA SER A 226 22.95 1.41 27.10
C SER A 226 22.02 0.93 28.22
N SER A 227 21.78 -0.37 28.27
CA SER A 227 20.91 -1.02 29.25
C SER A 227 21.69 -1.49 30.48
N TRP A 228 22.84 -2.12 30.31
CA TRP A 228 23.77 -2.51 31.40
C TRP A 228 25.19 -2.75 30.87
N PHE A 229 26.16 -2.83 31.78
CA PHE A 229 27.58 -3.02 31.50
C PHE A 229 28.11 -4.29 32.22
N PRO A 230 28.23 -5.42 31.51
CA PRO A 230 28.74 -6.67 32.09
C PRO A 230 30.22 -6.56 32.47
N LYS A 231 30.62 -7.32 33.49
CA LYS A 231 32.01 -7.54 33.88
C LYS A 231 32.36 -9.03 33.87
N ASP A 232 33.65 -9.33 33.79
CA ASP A 232 34.14 -10.70 33.91
C ASP A 232 33.69 -11.32 35.23
N GLY A 233 33.07 -12.50 35.14
CA GLY A 233 32.49 -13.21 36.28
C GLY A 233 30.99 -12.97 36.51
N ASP A 234 30.36 -12.01 35.81
CA ASP A 234 28.89 -11.90 35.80
C ASP A 234 28.31 -13.10 35.02
N ALA A 235 27.44 -13.91 35.65
CA ALA A 235 26.86 -15.11 35.02
C ALA A 235 25.64 -14.76 34.16
N PHE A 236 24.85 -13.76 34.57
CA PHE A 236 23.70 -13.27 33.85
C PHE A 236 23.54 -11.74 33.98
N TRP A 237 22.68 -11.12 33.16
CA TRP A 237 22.48 -9.65 33.16
C TRP A 237 22.14 -9.10 34.54
N ARG A 238 21.44 -9.89 35.36
CA ARG A 238 21.00 -9.48 36.69
C ARG A 238 22.17 -9.27 37.63
N ASP A 239 23.25 -10.05 37.52
CA ASP A 239 24.45 -9.86 38.35
C ASP A 239 25.08 -8.48 38.08
N SER A 240 25.16 -8.11 36.80
CA SER A 240 25.64 -6.78 36.38
C SER A 240 24.77 -5.67 36.93
N VAL A 241 23.44 -5.81 36.81
CA VAL A 241 22.48 -4.79 37.25
C VAL A 241 22.44 -4.68 38.78
N ASP A 242 22.43 -5.79 39.52
CA ASP A 242 22.46 -5.77 40.98
C ASP A 242 23.76 -5.10 41.48
N ARG A 243 24.90 -5.38 40.84
CA ARG A 243 26.18 -4.69 41.09
C ARG A 243 26.10 -3.19 40.79
N GLU A 244 25.54 -2.81 39.64
CA GLU A 244 25.39 -1.40 39.23
C GLU A 244 24.48 -0.63 40.19
N VAL A 245 23.32 -1.18 40.55
CA VAL A 245 22.38 -0.60 41.52
C VAL A 245 23.05 -0.43 42.88
N ASN A 246 23.73 -1.48 43.38
CA ASN A 246 24.46 -1.40 44.65
C ASN A 246 25.58 -0.35 44.59
N THR A 247 26.28 -0.25 43.46
CA THR A 247 27.33 0.77 43.26
C THR A 247 26.76 2.19 43.29
N VAL A 248 25.65 2.44 42.60
CA VAL A 248 24.98 3.76 42.60
C VAL A 248 24.49 4.13 44.00
N ARG A 249 23.92 3.16 44.75
CA ARG A 249 23.37 3.41 46.10
C ARG A 249 24.44 3.61 47.17
N THR A 250 25.59 2.96 47.03
CA THR A 250 26.66 2.97 48.05
C THR A 250 27.85 3.85 47.69
N LYS A 251 27.97 4.23 46.42
CA LYS A 251 29.09 5.01 45.87
C LYS A 251 28.57 6.05 44.87
N VAL A 252 28.92 5.92 43.59
CA VAL A 252 28.54 6.83 42.51
C VAL A 252 28.41 6.04 41.21
N GLY A 253 27.49 6.45 40.34
CA GLY A 253 27.40 5.95 38.98
C GLY A 253 27.00 7.04 38.00
N ILE A 254 27.20 6.78 36.71
CA ILE A 254 26.89 7.69 35.61
C ILE A 254 25.86 6.99 34.72
N CYS A 255 24.83 7.72 34.32
CA CYS A 255 23.80 7.23 33.40
C CYS A 255 23.68 8.18 32.21
N ASP A 256 23.71 7.64 30.99
CA ASP A 256 23.46 8.42 29.78
C ASP A 256 21.95 8.67 29.61
N VAL A 257 21.54 9.90 29.92
CA VAL A 257 20.15 10.40 29.78
C VAL A 257 19.99 11.34 28.59
N SER A 258 20.95 11.33 27.65
CA SER A 258 20.94 12.21 26.46
C SER A 258 19.71 12.04 25.58
N THR A 259 18.99 10.92 25.71
CA THR A 259 17.85 10.56 24.86
C THR A 259 16.51 11.16 25.30
N LEU A 260 16.40 11.75 26.50
CA LEU A 260 15.16 12.42 26.93
C LEU A 260 14.75 13.53 25.97
N GLY A 261 13.44 13.80 25.84
CA GLY A 261 12.98 15.01 25.16
C GLY A 261 13.47 16.25 25.90
N LYS A 262 13.75 17.32 25.17
CA LYS A 262 14.30 18.59 25.69
C LYS A 262 13.65 19.72 24.91
N ILE A 263 12.87 20.54 25.60
CA ILE A 263 12.10 21.63 24.99
C ILE A 263 12.39 22.89 25.80
N GLU A 264 12.88 23.93 25.13
CA GLU A 264 12.98 25.26 25.72
C GLU A 264 11.70 26.05 25.45
N ILE A 265 11.19 26.69 26.50
CA ILE A 265 9.91 27.42 26.49
C ILE A 265 10.20 28.84 26.94
N PHE A 266 9.87 29.81 26.08
CA PHE A 266 10.09 31.24 26.31
C PHE A 266 8.80 32.04 26.14
N GLY A 267 8.61 33.05 27.00
CA GLY A 267 7.53 34.04 26.85
C GLY A 267 6.92 34.47 28.17
N ALA A 268 6.22 35.61 28.14
CA ALA A 268 5.56 36.19 29.32
C ALA A 268 4.54 35.24 29.98
N ASP A 269 3.91 34.38 29.18
CA ASP A 269 2.91 33.41 29.64
C ASP A 269 3.46 31.98 29.77
N ALA A 270 4.78 31.77 29.73
CA ALA A 270 5.38 30.43 29.77
C ALA A 270 4.96 29.65 31.03
N ALA A 271 4.92 30.32 32.18
CA ALA A 271 4.50 29.70 33.43
C ALA A 271 3.02 29.29 33.42
N GLU A 272 2.15 30.10 32.79
CA GLU A 272 0.72 29.84 32.64
C GLU A 272 0.49 28.70 31.64
N PHE A 273 1.22 28.67 30.53
CA PHE A 273 1.19 27.56 29.58
C PHE A 273 1.53 26.23 30.26
N LEU A 274 2.63 26.18 31.03
CA LEU A 274 3.02 24.99 31.80
C LEU A 274 1.94 24.56 32.79
N ASN A 275 1.21 25.53 33.37
CA ASN A 275 0.11 25.28 34.30
C ASN A 275 -1.14 24.65 33.62
N ARG A 276 -1.24 24.77 32.30
CA ARG A 276 -2.29 24.14 31.49
C ARG A 276 -1.87 22.77 30.94
N VAL A 277 -0.57 22.59 30.68
CA VAL A 277 0.00 21.33 30.17
C VAL A 277 0.14 20.28 31.27
N TYR A 278 0.63 20.69 32.44
CA TYR A 278 0.83 19.79 33.57
C TYR A 278 -0.36 19.78 34.53
N CYS A 279 -0.62 18.64 35.15
CA CYS A 279 -1.67 18.52 36.17
C CYS A 279 -1.31 19.23 37.49
N ASN A 280 -0.03 19.53 37.73
CA ASN A 280 0.45 20.24 38.90
C ASN A 280 0.92 21.66 38.57
N ALA A 281 0.88 22.55 39.57
CA ALA A 281 1.06 23.97 39.32
C ALA A 281 2.50 24.36 38.97
N PHE A 282 2.71 25.35 38.08
CA PHE A 282 4.03 25.89 37.73
C PHE A 282 4.21 27.40 37.96
N LEU A 283 3.12 28.16 38.14
CA LEU A 283 3.12 29.63 38.26
C LEU A 283 4.07 30.21 39.33
N LYS A 284 4.30 29.48 40.43
CA LYS A 284 5.15 29.93 41.55
C LYS A 284 6.50 29.19 41.63
N LEU A 285 6.94 28.55 40.55
CA LEU A 285 8.24 27.86 40.53
C LEU A 285 9.38 28.90 40.51
N PRO A 286 10.22 29.01 41.56
CA PRO A 286 11.29 30.00 41.58
C PRO A 286 12.37 29.72 40.54
N VAL A 287 13.04 30.77 40.05
CA VAL A 287 14.22 30.66 39.19
C VAL A 287 15.31 29.82 39.88
N GLY A 288 15.97 28.96 39.11
CA GLY A 288 16.99 28.03 39.59
C GLY A 288 16.41 26.78 40.28
N LYS A 289 15.09 26.59 40.25
CA LYS A 289 14.42 25.37 40.74
C LYS A 289 13.80 24.59 39.61
N ALA A 290 13.62 23.30 39.85
CA ALA A 290 12.96 22.38 38.94
C ALA A 290 11.79 21.68 39.64
N ARG A 291 10.80 21.25 38.84
CA ARG A 291 9.62 20.54 39.31
C ARG A 291 9.30 19.40 38.34
N TYR A 292 9.07 18.23 38.90
CA TYR A 292 8.49 17.11 38.17
C TYR A 292 6.99 17.34 37.95
N GLY A 293 6.50 17.02 36.77
CA GLY A 293 5.09 17.13 36.42
C GLY A 293 4.63 15.98 35.54
N ILE A 294 3.32 15.77 35.54
CA ILE A 294 2.64 14.74 34.74
C ILE A 294 1.71 15.45 33.75
N MET A 295 1.85 15.11 32.48
CA MET A 295 1.00 15.58 31.40
C MET A 295 -0.14 14.59 31.19
N LEU A 296 -1.36 15.09 31.08
CA LEU A 296 -2.53 14.27 30.82
C LEU A 296 -3.08 14.56 29.44
N ARG A 297 -3.68 13.55 28.83
CA ARG A 297 -4.60 13.75 27.71
C ARG A 297 -5.90 14.42 28.20
N GLU A 298 -6.70 14.91 27.27
CA GLU A 298 -8.00 15.53 27.58
C GLU A 298 -8.97 14.59 28.32
N ASP A 299 -8.81 13.27 28.18
CA ASP A 299 -9.60 12.26 28.89
C ASP A 299 -9.04 11.90 30.29
N GLY A 300 -8.01 12.63 30.75
CA GLY A 300 -7.44 12.48 32.09
C GLY A 300 -6.43 11.35 32.24
N PHE A 301 -6.14 10.58 31.19
CA PHE A 301 -5.10 9.55 31.24
C PHE A 301 -3.71 10.15 31.08
N VAL A 302 -2.72 9.55 31.76
CA VAL A 302 -1.32 9.96 31.66
C VAL A 302 -0.85 9.86 30.22
N TYR A 303 -0.33 10.97 29.71
CA TYR A 303 0.27 11.06 28.39
C TYR A 303 1.78 10.87 28.47
N ASP A 304 2.44 11.75 29.22
CA ASP A 304 3.88 11.78 29.41
C ASP A 304 4.22 12.44 30.77
N ASP A 305 5.48 12.42 31.15
CA ASP A 305 5.96 13.08 32.34
C ASP A 305 7.33 13.72 32.13
N GLY A 306 7.79 14.48 33.11
CA GLY A 306 9.16 14.93 33.12
C GLY A 306 9.44 16.05 34.09
N THR A 307 10.66 16.57 34.03
CA THR A 307 11.13 17.65 34.92
C THR A 307 11.26 18.94 34.13
N THR A 308 10.62 19.99 34.62
CA THR A 308 10.78 21.34 34.04
C THR A 308 11.54 22.24 35.01
N SER A 309 12.62 22.83 34.51
CA SER A 309 13.49 23.76 35.25
C SER A 309 13.15 25.21 34.89
N CYS A 310 12.99 26.07 35.89
CA CYS A 310 12.83 27.52 35.70
C CYS A 310 14.23 28.16 35.60
N LEU A 311 14.63 28.54 34.39
CA LEU A 311 15.95 29.12 34.12
C LEU A 311 15.94 30.65 34.18
N GLY A 312 14.76 31.27 34.11
CA GLY A 312 14.51 32.70 34.28
C GLY A 312 13.01 32.98 34.38
N GLU A 313 12.62 34.23 34.62
CA GLU A 313 11.21 34.62 34.82
C GLU A 313 10.28 34.14 33.68
N ASN A 314 10.79 34.17 32.45
CA ASN A 314 10.07 33.80 31.23
C ASN A 314 10.80 32.71 30.43
N HIS A 315 11.60 31.87 31.09
CA HIS A 315 12.44 30.87 30.44
C HIS A 315 12.44 29.54 31.23
N TYR A 316 11.95 28.50 30.58
CA TYR A 316 11.86 27.15 31.14
C TYR A 316 12.52 26.12 30.22
N PHE A 317 13.13 25.11 30.84
CA PHE A 317 13.68 23.94 30.16
C PHE A 317 12.94 22.70 30.63
N MET A 318 12.13 22.14 29.74
CA MET A 318 11.29 20.96 29.98
C MET A 318 12.00 19.71 29.47
N THR A 319 11.99 18.65 30.26
CA THR A 319 12.31 17.31 29.78
C THR A 319 11.06 16.45 29.66
N THR A 320 11.11 15.48 28.75
CA THR A 320 10.04 14.49 28.53
C THR A 320 10.64 13.09 28.36
N THR A 321 9.81 12.05 28.32
CA THR A 321 10.33 10.69 28.06
C THR A 321 10.97 10.57 26.68
N THR A 322 11.89 9.63 26.52
CA THR A 322 12.63 9.42 25.26
C THR A 322 11.72 9.12 24.08
N ALA A 323 10.67 8.31 24.30
CA ALA A 323 9.82 7.81 23.22
C ALA A 323 8.80 8.86 22.74
N LEU A 324 8.36 9.76 23.62
CA LEU A 324 7.29 10.73 23.34
C LEU A 324 7.79 12.14 23.07
N ALA A 325 9.10 12.36 23.03
CA ALA A 325 9.72 13.66 22.79
C ALA A 325 9.22 14.43 21.55
N ALA A 326 8.74 13.74 20.51
CA ALA A 326 8.21 14.38 19.31
C ALA A 326 6.69 14.65 19.36
N GLY A 327 5.98 14.04 20.31
CA GLY A 327 4.52 14.17 20.46
C GLY A 327 4.09 15.22 21.48
N VAL A 328 5.01 15.68 22.34
CA VAL A 328 4.86 16.79 23.28
C VAL A 328 5.23 18.11 22.60
#